data_AF-A0A315ZL98-F1
#
_entry.id   AF-A0A315ZL98-F1
#
_cell.length_a   1.000
_cell.length_b   1.000
_cell.length_c   1.000
_cell.angle_alpha   90.00
_cell.angle_beta   90.00
_cell.angle_gamma   90.00
#
_symmetry.space_group_name_H-M   'P 1'
#
loop_
_entity.id
_entity.type
_entity.pdbx_description
1 polymer ?
#
loop_
_entity_poly.entity_id
_entity_poly.type
_entity_poly.pdbx_seq_one_letter_code
_entity_poly.pdbx_strand_id
1 'polypeptide(L)'
;MALSLITRAGDTLQDGRGTWRARGANVWDLLDSSPQEAAQRLTEVAALGVNAVRTWAFSKDGRADGNLLQRLDAALAVADRLGIRLLLCLGNGQTDFGGPQCFKLDQDSWYRPGGDGIAPEWAAQVQALVSRYRGRGAVMAWEVLNEPRPNFDPISMGWIDRAAKLVKATDPTHLVSSGAEGFLHPLYPTPDAQSGASVDLSVANLHPPSIDLVSSHV
;
A
#
# COMPACT_ATOMS: atom_id res chain seq x y z
N MET A 1 11.64 -21.96 -7.75
CA MET A 1 11.68 -20.92 -8.80
C MET A 1 11.10 -19.65 -8.21
N ALA A 2 11.70 -18.49 -8.51
CA ALA A 2 11.16 -17.20 -8.07
C ALA A 2 9.75 -17.00 -8.65
N LEU A 3 8.90 -16.33 -7.89
CA LEU A 3 7.58 -15.96 -8.35
C LEU A 3 7.67 -14.96 -9.50
N SER A 4 6.77 -15.08 -10.47
CA SER A 4 6.51 -14.05 -11.49
C SER A 4 5.71 -12.90 -10.89
N LEU A 5 5.85 -11.73 -11.50
CA LEU A 5 5.11 -10.52 -11.16
C LEU A 5 3.61 -10.74 -11.35
N ILE A 6 2.82 -10.11 -10.47
CA ILE A 6 1.39 -9.94 -10.70
C ILE A 6 1.20 -8.78 -11.68
N THR A 7 0.52 -9.03 -12.78
CA THR A 7 0.18 -8.03 -13.81
C THR A 7 -1.32 -7.96 -14.01
N ARG A 8 -1.80 -6.92 -14.69
CA ARG A 8 -3.21 -6.72 -14.99
C ARG A 8 -3.48 -6.94 -16.48
N ALA A 9 -4.51 -7.71 -16.79
CA ALA A 9 -5.06 -7.89 -18.13
C ALA A 9 -6.56 -7.62 -18.10
N GLY A 10 -6.97 -6.43 -18.56
CA GLY A 10 -8.35 -5.98 -18.46
C GLY A 10 -8.78 -5.80 -17.00
N ASP A 11 -9.78 -6.56 -16.57
CA ASP A 11 -10.32 -6.62 -15.21
C ASP A 11 -9.77 -7.80 -14.38
N THR A 12 -8.78 -8.53 -14.92
CA THR A 12 -8.17 -9.69 -14.25
C THR A 12 -6.71 -9.46 -13.88
N LEU A 13 -6.27 -10.14 -12.83
CA LEU A 13 -4.85 -10.25 -12.47
C LEU A 13 -4.25 -11.52 -13.06
N GLN A 14 -2.97 -11.47 -13.37
CA GLN A 14 -2.22 -12.55 -14.02
C GLN A 14 -0.93 -12.80 -13.24
N ASP A 15 -0.57 -14.07 -13.02
CA ASP A 15 0.70 -14.47 -12.36
C ASP A 15 1.70 -15.08 -13.34
N GLY A 16 1.54 -14.85 -14.65
CA GLY A 16 2.38 -15.44 -15.70
C GLY A 16 2.06 -16.91 -16.02
N ARG A 17 1.23 -17.60 -15.23
CA ARG A 17 0.67 -18.92 -15.57
C ARG A 17 -0.78 -18.84 -16.04
N GLY A 18 -1.43 -17.72 -15.76
CA GLY A 18 -2.77 -17.39 -16.20
C GLY A 18 -3.46 -16.49 -15.18
N THR A 19 -4.79 -16.52 -15.19
CA THR A 19 -5.60 -15.71 -14.30
C THR A 19 -5.33 -16.07 -12.84
N TRP A 20 -4.94 -15.06 -12.08
CA TRP A 20 -4.66 -15.14 -10.67
C TRP A 20 -5.75 -14.42 -9.87
N ARG A 21 -6.17 -15.04 -8.76
CA ARG A 21 -7.14 -14.45 -7.83
C ARG A 21 -6.53 -14.42 -6.44
N ALA A 22 -6.59 -13.25 -5.80
CA ALA A 22 -6.19 -13.11 -4.42
C ALA A 22 -7.19 -13.83 -3.50
N ARG A 23 -6.65 -14.67 -2.63
CA ARG A 23 -7.27 -15.13 -1.39
C ARG A 23 -6.47 -14.46 -0.30
N GLY A 24 -6.96 -13.30 0.13
CA GLY A 24 -6.22 -12.32 0.89
C GLY A 24 -6.34 -12.50 2.40
N ALA A 25 -5.31 -12.04 3.13
CA ALA A 25 -5.39 -11.74 4.56
C ALA A 25 -4.74 -10.39 4.84
N ASN A 26 -5.26 -9.64 5.82
CA ASN A 26 -4.60 -8.47 6.37
C ASN A 26 -3.77 -8.88 7.57
N VAL A 27 -2.47 -8.60 7.54
CA VAL A 27 -1.51 -8.85 8.61
C VAL A 27 -0.63 -7.61 8.73
N TRP A 28 -1.23 -6.50 9.17
CA TRP A 28 -0.58 -5.17 9.20
C TRP A 28 0.75 -5.18 9.97
N ASP A 29 0.84 -5.96 11.04
CA ASP A 29 1.97 -6.06 11.96
C ASP A 29 2.98 -7.15 11.60
N LEU A 30 2.88 -7.78 10.42
CA LEU A 30 3.77 -8.89 10.03
C LEU A 30 5.25 -8.53 10.20
N LEU A 31 5.61 -7.28 9.88
CA LEU A 31 6.98 -6.78 9.96
C LEU A 31 7.34 -6.19 11.34
N ASP A 32 6.41 -6.11 12.27
CA ASP A 32 6.71 -5.81 13.68
C ASP A 32 7.23 -7.06 14.41
N SER A 33 6.77 -8.25 14.00
CA SER A 33 7.21 -9.55 14.50
C SER A 33 8.69 -9.85 14.19
N SER A 34 9.27 -10.81 14.92
CA SER A 34 10.58 -11.37 14.57
C SER A 34 10.54 -12.07 13.20
N PRO A 35 11.67 -12.21 12.48
CA PRO A 35 11.71 -12.96 11.21
C PRO A 35 11.15 -14.39 11.32
N GLN A 36 11.39 -15.07 12.44
CA GLN A 36 10.92 -16.43 12.70
C GLN A 36 9.40 -16.47 12.86
N GLU A 37 8.86 -15.53 13.64
CA GLU A 37 7.42 -15.41 13.87
C GLU A 37 6.68 -14.98 12.58
N ALA A 38 7.22 -14.02 11.83
CA ALA A 38 6.68 -13.65 10.52
C ALA A 38 6.65 -14.85 9.56
N ALA A 39 7.71 -15.66 9.55
CA ALA A 39 7.76 -16.89 8.75
C ALA A 39 6.70 -17.91 9.19
N GLN A 40 6.49 -18.08 10.49
CA GLN A 40 5.46 -18.95 11.03
C GLN A 40 4.07 -18.47 10.62
N ARG A 41 3.76 -17.18 10.82
CA ARG A 41 2.47 -16.57 10.44
C ARG A 41 2.18 -16.73 8.94
N LEU A 42 3.18 -16.51 8.08
CA LEU A 42 3.05 -16.75 6.64
C LEU A 42 2.76 -18.22 6.32
N THR A 43 3.37 -19.15 7.05
CA THR A 43 3.13 -20.60 6.89
C THR A 43 1.71 -20.97 7.29
N GLU A 44 1.23 -20.41 8.41
CA GLU A 44 -0.13 -20.65 8.91
C GLU A 44 -1.19 -20.15 7.93
N VAL A 45 -1.06 -18.92 7.42
CA VAL A 45 -2.02 -18.41 6.43
C VAL A 45 -1.93 -19.17 5.09
N ALA A 46 -0.72 -19.58 4.67
CA ALA A 46 -0.56 -20.42 3.48
C ALA A 46 -1.31 -21.76 3.62
N ALA A 47 -1.27 -22.37 4.80
CA ALA A 47 -1.99 -23.62 5.09
C ALA A 47 -3.52 -23.46 5.02
N LEU A 48 -4.03 -22.23 5.23
CA LEU A 48 -5.44 -21.87 5.02
C LEU A 48 -5.77 -21.52 3.56
N GLY A 49 -4.80 -21.63 2.65
CA GLY A 49 -4.94 -21.33 1.24
C GLY A 49 -4.79 -19.86 0.88
N VAL A 50 -4.38 -18.99 1.82
CA VAL A 50 -4.06 -17.57 1.54
C VAL A 50 -2.88 -17.50 0.59
N ASN A 51 -3.01 -16.70 -0.47
CA ASN A 51 -1.94 -16.47 -1.44
C ASN A 51 -1.56 -14.99 -1.57
N ALA A 52 -2.22 -14.10 -0.82
CA ALA A 52 -1.94 -12.68 -0.80
C ALA A 52 -2.02 -12.15 0.63
N VAL A 53 -1.02 -11.39 1.09
CA VAL A 53 -1.01 -10.78 2.42
C VAL A 53 -0.75 -9.29 2.29
N ARG A 54 -1.64 -8.48 2.86
CA ARG A 54 -1.41 -7.04 3.04
C ARG A 54 -0.68 -6.80 4.35
N THR A 55 0.41 -6.03 4.32
CA THR A 55 1.16 -5.65 5.52
C THR A 55 1.74 -4.23 5.41
N TRP A 56 2.07 -3.61 6.54
CA TRP A 56 2.76 -2.33 6.55
C TRP A 56 4.25 -2.52 6.24
N ALA A 57 4.74 -1.73 5.29
CA ALA A 57 6.14 -1.61 4.95
C ALA A 57 6.76 -0.36 5.61
N PHE A 58 6.27 -0.04 6.81
CA PHE A 58 6.77 0.98 7.73
C PHE A 58 6.57 0.49 9.17
N SER A 59 7.47 0.88 10.07
CA SER A 59 7.41 0.59 11.50
C SER A 59 6.40 1.50 12.21
N LYS A 60 6.10 1.21 13.48
CA LYS A 60 5.18 2.00 14.32
C LYS A 60 5.54 3.49 14.48
N ASP A 61 6.73 3.91 14.10
CA ASP A 61 7.15 5.30 14.08
C ASP A 61 7.03 5.94 12.69
N GLY A 62 6.45 5.24 11.71
CA GLY A 62 6.27 5.67 10.32
C GLY A 62 7.49 5.41 9.43
N ARG A 63 8.57 4.83 9.97
CA ARG A 63 9.85 4.70 9.26
C ARG A 63 10.07 3.31 8.66
N ALA A 64 10.72 3.28 7.49
CA ALA A 64 11.23 2.04 6.90
C ALA A 64 12.74 1.92 7.14
N ASP A 65 13.10 1.68 8.40
CA ASP A 65 14.50 1.58 8.84
C ASP A 65 15.17 0.25 8.45
N GLY A 66 16.46 0.13 8.72
CA GLY A 66 17.23 -1.07 8.40
C GLY A 66 16.71 -2.35 9.06
N ASN A 67 16.11 -2.24 10.25
CA ASN A 67 15.54 -3.39 10.97
C ASN A 67 14.25 -3.87 10.31
N LEU A 68 13.37 -2.95 9.91
CA LEU A 68 12.21 -3.29 9.09
C LEU A 68 12.63 -3.94 7.77
N LEU A 69 13.63 -3.39 7.07
CA LEU A 69 14.10 -3.94 5.80
C LEU A 69 14.65 -5.37 5.94
N GLN A 70 15.36 -5.67 7.03
CA GLN A 70 15.81 -7.05 7.33
C GLN A 70 14.63 -8.00 7.55
N ARG A 71 13.59 -7.56 8.26
CA ARG A 71 12.37 -8.34 8.47
C ARG A 71 11.61 -8.56 7.17
N LEU A 72 11.52 -7.53 6.32
CA LEU A 72 10.90 -7.61 5.00
C LEU A 72 11.67 -8.55 4.06
N ASP A 73 13.00 -8.51 4.06
CA ASP A 73 13.84 -9.43 3.29
C ASP A 73 13.53 -10.90 3.66
N ALA A 74 13.42 -11.19 4.96
CA ALA A 74 13.10 -12.52 5.45
C ALA A 74 11.65 -12.94 5.10
N ALA A 75 10.68 -12.03 5.29
CA ALA A 75 9.28 -12.27 4.96
C ALA A 75 9.08 -12.56 3.47
N LEU A 76 9.70 -11.79 2.57
CA LEU A 76 9.64 -12.02 1.12
C LEU A 76 10.27 -13.36 0.72
N ALA A 77 11.39 -13.76 1.34
CA ALA A 77 12.00 -15.05 1.08
C ALA A 77 11.14 -16.24 1.52
N VAL A 78 10.33 -16.08 2.58
CA VAL A 78 9.33 -17.07 2.99
C VAL A 78 8.13 -17.05 2.03
N ALA A 79 7.61 -15.86 1.72
CA ALA A 79 6.48 -15.68 0.80
C ALA A 79 6.76 -16.30 -0.57
N ASP A 80 7.96 -16.10 -1.13
CA ASP A 80 8.41 -16.74 -2.38
C ASP A 80 8.31 -18.27 -2.33
N ARG A 81 8.72 -18.88 -1.21
CA ARG A 81 8.68 -20.35 -1.03
C ARG A 81 7.27 -20.88 -0.87
N LEU A 82 6.38 -20.10 -0.27
CA LEU A 82 4.98 -20.46 0.00
C LEU A 82 4.03 -20.09 -1.14
N GLY A 83 4.49 -19.34 -2.15
CA GLY A 83 3.63 -18.83 -3.21
C GLY A 83 2.73 -17.66 -2.77
N ILE A 84 3.04 -17.01 -1.65
CA ILE A 84 2.34 -15.82 -1.16
C ILE A 84 2.88 -14.56 -1.86
N ARG A 85 2.00 -13.63 -2.19
CA ARG A 85 2.33 -12.28 -2.66
C ARG A 85 2.03 -11.24 -1.59
N LEU A 86 2.96 -10.32 -1.34
CA LEU A 86 2.79 -9.26 -0.35
C LEU A 86 2.31 -7.96 -1.01
N LEU A 87 1.19 -7.42 -0.56
CA LEU A 87 0.79 -6.04 -0.84
C LEU A 87 1.38 -5.16 0.26
N LEU A 88 2.27 -4.25 -0.14
CA LEU A 88 3.12 -3.49 0.78
C LEU A 88 2.64 -2.05 0.89
N CYS A 89 2.11 -1.69 2.05
CA CYS A 89 1.62 -0.34 2.35
C CYS A 89 2.76 0.58 2.79
N LEU A 90 2.88 1.74 2.15
CA LEU A 90 4.06 2.62 2.19
C LEU A 90 3.96 3.77 3.22
N GLY A 91 2.84 3.88 3.91
CA GLY A 91 2.64 4.84 4.99
C GLY A 91 1.23 4.77 5.54
N ASN A 92 0.97 5.53 6.60
CA ASN A 92 -0.38 5.65 7.15
C ASN A 92 -0.99 7.01 6.76
N GLY A 93 -2.23 6.99 6.29
CA GLY A 93 -3.02 8.19 6.00
C GLY A 93 -3.62 8.83 7.26
N GLN A 94 -3.62 8.10 8.38
CA GLN A 94 -4.00 8.60 9.71
C GLN A 94 -2.77 8.93 10.56
N THR A 95 -2.99 9.57 11.71
CA THR A 95 -1.95 9.92 12.69
C THR A 95 -1.39 8.74 13.45
N ASP A 96 -2.01 7.57 13.42
CA ASP A 96 -1.47 6.40 14.13
C ASP A 96 -0.18 5.87 13.47
N PHE A 97 0.67 5.25 14.28
CA PHE A 97 1.87 4.56 13.81
C PHE A 97 2.83 5.43 12.99
N GLY A 98 3.09 6.64 13.49
CA GLY A 98 3.95 7.64 12.86
C GLY A 98 3.16 8.60 11.99
N GLY A 99 2.39 8.08 11.03
CA GLY A 99 1.52 8.88 10.17
C GLY A 99 2.17 10.15 9.61
N PRO A 100 1.39 11.22 9.40
CA PRO A 100 1.91 12.53 9.02
C PRO A 100 2.96 13.09 10.01
N GLN A 101 2.79 12.85 11.32
CA GLN A 101 3.65 13.48 12.33
C GLN A 101 5.10 12.96 12.31
N CYS A 102 5.35 11.74 11.82
CA CYS A 102 6.70 11.23 11.56
C CYS A 102 7.48 12.17 10.63
N PHE A 103 6.78 12.80 9.69
CA PHE A 103 7.31 13.71 8.69
C PHE A 103 7.11 15.18 9.06
N LYS A 104 6.79 15.47 10.34
CA LYS A 104 6.54 16.83 10.86
C LYS A 104 5.40 17.56 10.15
N LEU A 105 4.40 16.81 9.71
CA LEU A 105 3.20 17.33 9.06
C LEU A 105 1.97 17.04 9.93
N ASP A 106 0.95 17.87 9.78
CA ASP A 106 -0.40 17.56 10.26
C ASP A 106 -1.20 16.84 9.17
N GLN A 107 -2.43 16.45 9.50
CA GLN A 107 -3.32 15.71 8.60
C GLN A 107 -3.56 16.47 7.28
N ASP A 108 -3.75 17.78 7.35
CA ASP A 108 -4.00 18.63 6.19
C ASP A 108 -2.76 18.74 5.30
N SER A 109 -1.61 19.07 5.89
CA SER A 109 -0.35 19.29 5.18
C SER A 109 0.22 17.99 4.63
N TRP A 110 -0.22 16.83 5.12
CA TRP A 110 0.12 15.53 4.57
C TRP A 110 -0.21 15.41 3.08
N TYR A 111 -1.40 15.88 2.69
CA TYR A 111 -1.90 15.80 1.31
C TYR A 111 -1.57 17.03 0.47
N ARG A 112 -0.99 18.08 1.07
CA ARG A 112 -0.59 19.31 0.38
C ARG A 112 0.67 19.96 0.97
N PRO A 113 1.80 19.24 1.06
CA PRO A 113 2.99 19.73 1.77
C PRO A 113 3.60 20.92 1.01
N GLY A 114 3.28 22.14 1.46
CA GLY A 114 3.68 23.37 0.80
C GLY A 114 3.00 23.62 -0.56
N GLY A 115 1.89 22.94 -0.87
CA GLY A 115 1.19 23.03 -2.16
C GLY A 115 0.90 21.66 -2.78
N ASP A 116 1.06 21.53 -4.10
CA ASP A 116 0.85 20.29 -4.86
C ASP A 116 2.05 19.34 -4.84
N GLY A 117 2.79 19.32 -3.71
CA GLY A 117 3.98 18.50 -3.54
C GLY A 117 3.70 17.11 -2.93
N ILE A 118 4.80 16.45 -2.57
CA ILE A 118 4.88 15.28 -1.69
C ILE A 118 5.93 15.59 -0.62
N ALA A 119 5.72 15.11 0.62
CA ALA A 119 6.67 15.30 1.71
C ALA A 119 8.03 14.71 1.33
N PRO A 120 9.12 15.51 1.27
CA PRO A 120 10.42 15.03 0.78
C PRO A 120 10.97 13.83 1.55
N GLU A 121 10.80 13.81 2.87
CA GLU A 121 11.26 12.73 3.74
C GLU A 121 10.52 11.41 3.48
N TRP A 122 9.19 11.47 3.28
CA TRP A 122 8.41 10.29 2.90
C TRP A 122 8.78 9.82 1.50
N ALA A 123 8.91 10.75 0.54
CA ALA A 123 9.30 10.42 -0.83
C ALA A 123 10.65 9.71 -0.89
N ALA A 124 11.67 10.21 -0.17
CA ALA A 124 12.99 9.59 -0.11
C ALA A 124 12.95 8.18 0.50
N GLN A 125 12.19 7.99 1.58
CA GLN A 125 12.00 6.68 2.21
C GLN A 125 11.33 5.69 1.25
N VAL A 126 10.24 6.10 0.61
CA VAL A 126 9.49 5.28 -0.35
C VAL A 126 10.38 4.92 -1.54
N GLN A 127 11.10 5.89 -2.11
CA GLN A 127 12.02 5.63 -3.21
C GLN A 127 13.08 4.61 -2.83
N ALA A 128 13.67 4.70 -1.63
CA ALA A 128 14.67 3.75 -1.16
C ALA A 128 14.08 2.33 -1.01
N LEU A 129 12.90 2.21 -0.39
CA LEU A 129 12.22 0.93 -0.20
C LEU A 129 11.81 0.31 -1.54
N VAL A 130 11.08 1.06 -2.37
CA VAL A 130 10.59 0.60 -3.67
C VAL A 130 11.75 0.24 -4.59
N SER A 131 12.82 1.03 -4.63
CA SER A 131 14.03 0.72 -5.41
C SER A 131 14.69 -0.60 -5.00
N ARG A 132 14.65 -0.94 -3.71
CA ARG A 132 15.24 -2.18 -3.18
C ARG A 132 14.47 -3.43 -3.61
N TYR A 133 13.15 -3.32 -3.75
CA TYR A 133 12.25 -4.47 -3.94
C TYR A 133 11.57 -4.51 -5.31
N ARG A 134 11.82 -3.53 -6.19
CA ARG A 134 11.31 -3.55 -7.57
C ARG A 134 11.64 -4.84 -8.30
N GLY A 135 10.71 -5.32 -9.11
CA GLY A 135 10.83 -6.58 -9.85
C GLY A 135 10.80 -7.87 -9.03
N ARG A 136 10.66 -7.83 -7.68
CA ARG A 136 10.52 -9.02 -6.84
C ARG A 136 9.12 -9.61 -6.97
N GLY A 137 8.98 -10.78 -7.59
CA GLY A 137 7.67 -11.38 -7.79
C GLY A 137 6.89 -11.75 -6.52
N ALA A 138 7.52 -11.87 -5.36
CA ALA A 138 6.83 -11.98 -4.07
C ALA A 138 6.12 -10.68 -3.63
N VAL A 139 6.39 -9.55 -4.26
CA VAL A 139 5.61 -8.31 -4.10
C VAL A 139 4.44 -8.37 -5.07
N MET A 140 3.23 -8.23 -4.55
CA MET A 140 1.99 -8.14 -5.34
C MET A 140 1.87 -6.76 -5.98
N ALA A 141 1.94 -5.74 -5.14
CA ALA A 141 1.64 -4.36 -5.46
C ALA A 141 2.16 -3.45 -4.35
N TRP A 142 2.37 -2.19 -4.71
CA TRP A 142 2.58 -1.09 -3.78
C TRP A 142 1.25 -0.47 -3.40
N GLU A 143 1.07 -0.11 -2.14
CA GLU A 143 -0.08 0.67 -1.69
C GLU A 143 0.41 1.98 -1.09
N VAL A 144 -0.01 3.12 -1.65
CA VAL A 144 0.59 4.41 -1.30
C VAL A 144 0.38 4.78 0.16
N LEU A 145 -0.82 4.62 0.70
CA LEU A 145 -1.13 4.84 2.11
C LEU A 145 -2.22 3.89 2.58
N ASN A 146 -2.20 3.56 3.86
CA ASN A 146 -3.35 3.01 4.55
C ASN A 146 -4.38 4.12 4.77
N GLU A 147 -5.60 3.95 4.26
CA GLU A 147 -6.74 4.83 4.58
C GLU A 147 -6.44 6.32 4.38
N PRO A 148 -5.98 6.74 3.19
CA PRO A 148 -5.82 8.16 2.90
C PRO A 148 -7.18 8.87 2.99
N ARG A 149 -7.22 9.97 3.74
CA ARG A 149 -8.39 10.85 3.91
C ARG A 149 -8.02 12.30 3.57
N PRO A 150 -7.72 12.63 2.30
CA PRO A 150 -7.48 13.99 1.87
C PRO A 150 -8.74 14.84 1.94
N ASN A 151 -8.58 16.15 2.10
CA ASN A 151 -9.67 17.10 1.90
C ASN A 151 -10.16 17.08 0.44
N PHE A 152 -11.44 17.39 0.24
CA PHE A 152 -12.09 17.46 -1.08
C PHE A 152 -11.75 18.73 -1.87
N ASP A 153 -10.47 19.07 -1.93
CA ASP A 153 -9.94 20.12 -2.80
C ASP A 153 -9.02 19.49 -3.88
N PRO A 154 -8.87 20.12 -5.07
CA PRO A 154 -8.08 19.54 -6.16
C PRO A 154 -6.62 19.24 -5.80
N ILE A 155 -6.01 20.01 -4.90
CA ILE A 155 -4.60 19.83 -4.53
C ILE A 155 -4.45 18.58 -3.68
N SER A 156 -5.26 18.46 -2.62
CA SER A 156 -5.24 17.33 -1.69
C SER A 156 -5.66 16.03 -2.38
N MET A 157 -6.72 16.06 -3.19
CA MET A 157 -7.14 14.89 -3.96
C MET A 157 -6.09 14.46 -5.00
N GLY A 158 -5.38 15.41 -5.60
CA GLY A 158 -4.29 15.12 -6.54
C GLY A 158 -3.07 14.44 -5.89
N TRP A 159 -2.98 14.41 -4.56
CA TRP A 159 -1.84 13.84 -3.85
C TRP A 159 -1.66 12.34 -4.13
N ILE A 160 -2.76 11.59 -4.20
CA ILE A 160 -2.71 10.14 -4.49
C ILE A 160 -2.10 9.86 -5.86
N ASP A 161 -2.46 10.66 -6.87
CA ASP A 161 -1.87 10.53 -8.21
C ASP A 161 -0.37 10.87 -8.19
N ARG A 162 0.03 11.94 -7.49
CA ARG A 162 1.45 12.32 -7.36
C ARG A 162 2.25 11.23 -6.65
N ALA A 163 1.74 10.71 -5.55
CA ALA A 163 2.35 9.60 -4.80
C ALA A 163 2.49 8.34 -5.66
N ALA A 164 1.44 7.96 -6.40
CA ALA A 164 1.47 6.83 -7.30
C ALA A 164 2.46 7.02 -8.47
N LYS A 165 2.55 8.23 -9.04
CA LYS A 165 3.56 8.59 -10.05
C LYS A 165 4.98 8.43 -9.53
N LEU A 166 5.25 8.85 -8.30
CA LEU A 166 6.56 8.67 -7.65
C LEU A 166 6.92 7.18 -7.56
N VAL A 167 5.96 6.35 -7.11
CA VAL A 167 6.16 4.89 -7.01
C VAL A 167 6.40 4.29 -8.39
N LYS A 168 5.57 4.59 -9.39
CA LYS A 168 5.73 4.07 -10.77
C LYS A 168 7.02 4.53 -11.45
N ALA A 169 7.48 5.75 -11.18
CA ALA A 169 8.76 6.23 -11.68
C ALA A 169 9.94 5.47 -11.07
N THR A 170 9.79 4.99 -9.83
CA THR A 170 10.80 4.20 -9.12
C THR A 170 10.76 2.73 -9.54
N ASP A 171 9.56 2.19 -9.70
CA ASP A 171 9.28 0.82 -10.09
C ASP A 171 8.14 0.77 -11.13
N PRO A 172 8.50 0.65 -12.43
CA PRO A 172 7.52 0.59 -13.50
C PRO A 172 6.88 -0.80 -13.66
N THR A 173 7.23 -1.77 -12.81
CA THR A 173 6.87 -3.19 -13.02
C THR A 173 5.71 -3.68 -12.14
N HIS A 174 5.62 -3.21 -10.90
CA HIS A 174 4.54 -3.60 -9.99
C HIS A 174 3.31 -2.71 -10.13
N LEU A 175 2.16 -3.29 -9.78
CA LEU A 175 0.90 -2.58 -9.68
C LEU A 175 0.92 -1.61 -8.48
N VAL A 176 0.15 -0.53 -8.56
CA VAL A 176 -0.02 0.46 -7.49
C VAL A 176 -1.49 0.56 -7.08
N SER A 177 -1.76 0.56 -5.78
CA SER A 177 -3.06 0.74 -5.13
C SER A 177 -3.09 2.04 -4.31
N SER A 178 -4.27 2.62 -4.13
CA SER A 178 -4.46 3.80 -3.27
C SER A 178 -4.45 3.45 -1.79
N GLY A 179 -5.05 2.32 -1.41
CA GLY A 179 -5.33 1.93 -0.02
C GLY A 179 -6.51 2.69 0.60
N ALA A 180 -7.31 3.35 -0.23
CA ALA A 180 -8.54 4.02 0.15
C ALA A 180 -9.58 3.04 0.71
N GLU A 181 -10.35 3.53 1.67
CA GLU A 181 -11.46 2.82 2.33
C GLU A 181 -12.68 2.67 1.41
N GLY A 182 -12.75 3.49 0.36
CA GLY A 182 -13.77 3.35 -0.67
C GLY A 182 -15.15 3.91 -0.29
N PHE A 183 -15.19 5.00 0.49
CA PHE A 183 -16.45 5.65 0.82
C PHE A 183 -17.16 6.20 -0.43
N LEU A 184 -18.36 5.70 -0.74
CA LEU A 184 -19.21 6.23 -1.82
C LEU A 184 -20.14 7.32 -1.25
N HIS A 185 -19.79 8.59 -1.41
CA HIS A 185 -20.73 9.68 -1.18
C HIS A 185 -21.49 9.96 -2.49
N PRO A 186 -22.85 9.90 -2.56
CA PRO A 186 -23.82 10.07 -1.48
C PRO A 186 -24.57 8.79 -1.03
N LEU A 187 -24.14 7.59 -1.45
CA LEU A 187 -24.91 6.36 -1.22
C LEU A 187 -24.84 5.83 0.22
N TYR A 188 -23.88 6.30 1.04
CA TYR A 188 -23.74 5.92 2.44
C TYR A 188 -23.53 7.13 3.35
N PRO A 189 -24.58 7.66 4.01
CA PRO A 189 -24.46 8.68 5.04
C PRO A 189 -24.07 8.02 6.37
N THR A 190 -22.83 7.54 6.50
CA THR A 190 -22.28 7.21 7.84
C THR A 190 -21.78 8.49 8.51
N PRO A 191 -21.70 8.54 9.86
CA PRO A 191 -21.07 9.66 10.56
C PRO A 191 -19.64 9.94 10.06
N ASP A 192 -18.91 8.90 9.66
CA ASP A 192 -17.56 9.01 9.06
C ASP A 192 -17.59 9.56 7.62
N ALA A 193 -18.62 9.25 6.83
CA ALA A 193 -18.81 9.86 5.53
C ALA A 193 -19.23 11.34 5.61
N GLN A 194 -19.87 11.74 6.71
CA GLN A 194 -20.34 13.11 6.97
C GLN A 194 -19.29 14.03 7.61
N SER A 195 -18.20 13.49 8.17
CA SER A 195 -17.16 14.28 8.86
C SER A 195 -16.14 14.94 7.93
N GLY A 196 -16.37 14.92 6.60
CA GLY A 196 -15.38 15.35 5.61
C GLY A 196 -14.28 14.31 5.33
N ALA A 197 -14.34 13.15 6.00
CA ALA A 197 -13.47 11.99 5.83
C ALA A 197 -13.91 11.02 4.73
N SER A 198 -15.03 11.28 4.05
CA SER A 198 -15.42 10.52 2.88
C SER A 198 -14.36 10.69 1.80
N VAL A 199 -14.07 9.66 1.02
CA VAL A 199 -13.24 9.80 -0.18
C VAL A 199 -13.95 9.05 -1.29
N ASP A 200 -14.55 9.84 -2.18
CA ASP A 200 -15.48 9.38 -3.18
C ASP A 200 -14.85 8.38 -4.15
N LEU A 201 -15.39 7.15 -4.17
CA LEU A 201 -15.08 6.14 -5.20
C LEU A 201 -15.60 6.51 -6.60
N SER A 202 -16.26 7.67 -6.78
CA SER A 202 -16.68 8.19 -8.09
C SER A 202 -15.47 8.57 -8.97
N VAL A 203 -14.81 7.52 -9.47
CA VAL A 203 -14.13 7.30 -10.75
C VAL A 203 -13.03 8.29 -11.20
N ALA A 204 -12.89 9.50 -10.66
CA ALA A 204 -11.92 10.49 -11.16
C ALA A 204 -10.71 10.73 -10.24
N ASN A 205 -10.88 10.72 -8.91
CA ASN A 205 -9.85 11.28 -8.02
C ASN A 205 -9.10 10.26 -7.14
N LEU A 206 -9.66 9.08 -6.88
CA LEU A 206 -8.96 7.98 -6.17
C LEU A 206 -8.42 6.88 -7.08
N HIS A 207 -8.84 6.88 -8.34
CA HIS A 207 -8.33 6.01 -9.39
C HIS A 207 -7.76 6.85 -10.53
N PRO A 208 -6.80 7.73 -10.24
CA PRO A 208 -6.11 8.43 -11.29
C PRO A 208 -5.41 7.41 -12.21
N PRO A 209 -4.99 7.80 -13.42
CA PRO A 209 -4.35 6.89 -14.37
C PRO A 209 -3.13 6.14 -13.82
N SER A 210 -2.54 6.64 -12.73
CA SER A 210 -1.40 6.05 -12.03
C SER A 210 -1.76 4.97 -11.01
N ILE A 211 -3.05 4.68 -10.77
CA ILE A 211 -3.51 3.59 -9.90
C ILE A 211 -3.99 2.41 -10.75
N ASP A 212 -3.47 1.21 -10.47
CA ASP A 212 -3.80 -0.01 -11.20
C ASP A 212 -4.85 -0.87 -10.48
N LEU A 213 -4.89 -0.78 -9.14
CA LEU A 213 -5.75 -1.55 -8.25
C LEU A 213 -6.64 -0.64 -7.42
N VAL A 214 -7.93 -0.88 -7.47
CA VAL A 214 -8.94 -0.22 -6.63
C VAL A 214 -9.01 -0.94 -5.28
N SER A 215 -9.05 -0.20 -4.17
CA SER A 215 -9.28 -0.73 -2.83
C SER A 215 -10.53 -0.14 -2.20
N SER A 216 -11.13 -0.92 -1.29
CA SER A 216 -12.20 -0.49 -0.38
C SER A 216 -12.12 -1.36 0.87
N HIS A 217 -12.47 -0.78 2.03
CA HIS A 217 -12.60 -1.45 3.31
C HIS A 217 -14.09 -1.62 3.64
N VAL A 218 -14.45 -2.65 4.41
CA VAL A 218 -15.82 -2.95 4.86
C VAL A 218 -15.85 -3.34 6.32
#